data_AF-A0A7W0HME2-F1
#
_entry.id   AF-A0A7W0HME2-F1
#
_cell.length_a   1.000
_cell.length_b   1.000
_cell.length_c   1.000
_cell.angle_alpha   90.00
_cell.angle_beta   90.00
_cell.angle_gamma   90.00
#
_symmetry.space_group_name_H-M   'P 1'
#
loop_
_entity.id
_entity.type
_entity.pdbx_description
1 polymer ?
#
loop_
_entity_poly.entity_id
_entity_poly.type
_entity_poly.pdbx_seq_one_letter_code
_entity_poly.pdbx_strand_id
1 'polypeptide(L)'
;MDADTGEPIENVVVMGYWRINYFPFMFIGAPSHYYDAREAVTDEEGYFTLPGLGLWLYPGYLNSPSISVYKKGYKNRGWDKDKRVIPLRKLDEEESIYRINLDIPLSDNHKIKRYLQEIDHYSLK
;
A
#
# COMPACT_ATOMS: atom_id res chain seq x y z
N MET A 1 13.25 1.80 -0.47
CA MET A 1 14.58 2.13 -1.00
C MET A 1 14.51 2.24 -2.51
N ASP A 2 15.32 3.10 -3.10
CA ASP A 2 15.48 3.20 -4.54
C ASP A 2 16.18 1.93 -5.04
N ALA A 3 15.57 1.28 -6.04
CA ALA A 3 16.00 -0.01 -6.52
C ALA A 3 17.33 0.04 -7.29
N ASP A 4 17.69 1.22 -7.81
CA ASP A 4 18.85 1.40 -8.67
C ASP A 4 20.05 1.93 -7.86
N THR A 5 19.81 2.84 -6.92
CA THR A 5 20.87 3.43 -6.07
C THR A 5 21.04 2.73 -4.72
N GLY A 6 20.00 2.07 -4.21
CA GLY A 6 19.98 1.52 -2.86
C GLY A 6 19.72 2.57 -1.77
N GLU A 7 19.52 3.84 -2.12
CA GLU A 7 19.28 4.91 -1.16
C GLU A 7 17.87 4.84 -0.53
N PRO A 8 17.70 5.32 0.70
CA PRO A 8 16.37 5.48 1.29
C PRO A 8 15.52 6.46 0.48
N ILE A 9 14.20 6.28 0.52
CA ILE A 9 13.25 7.20 -0.13
C ILE A 9 12.31 7.74 0.94
N GLU A 10 12.40 9.04 1.16
CA GLU A 10 11.48 9.79 2.01
C GLU A 10 10.13 10.02 1.32
N ASN A 11 9.07 10.25 2.10
CA ASN A 11 7.77 10.68 1.60
C ASN A 11 7.13 9.64 0.66
N VAL A 12 7.34 8.35 0.94
CA VAL A 12 6.62 7.23 0.33
C VAL A 12 5.38 6.96 1.16
N VAL A 13 4.21 6.94 0.53
CA VAL A 13 2.97 6.53 1.20
C VAL A 13 2.94 5.02 1.30
N VAL A 14 2.79 4.51 2.52
CA VAL A 14 2.68 3.09 2.83
C VAL A 14 1.29 2.83 3.38
N MET A 15 0.49 2.07 2.65
CA MET A 15 -0.82 1.59 3.08
C MET A 15 -0.70 0.14 3.51
N GLY A 16 -0.94 -0.14 4.78
CA GLY A 16 -1.25 -1.50 5.21
C GLY A 16 -2.75 -1.70 5.29
N TYR A 17 -3.23 -2.78 4.72
CA TYR A 17 -4.64 -3.16 4.85
C TYR A 17 -4.77 -4.57 5.40
N TRP A 18 -5.77 -4.74 6.25
CA TRP A 18 -6.08 -6.00 6.89
C TRP A 18 -7.32 -6.59 6.26
N ARG A 19 -7.32 -7.91 6.17
CA ARG A 19 -8.49 -8.67 5.81
C ARG A 19 -8.82 -9.67 6.90
N ILE A 20 -10.11 -9.87 7.12
CA ILE A 20 -10.62 -10.84 8.09
C ILE A 20 -11.21 -12.05 7.38
N ASN A 21 -10.90 -13.23 7.91
CA ASN A 21 -11.51 -14.49 7.54
C ASN A 21 -12.45 -14.91 8.68
N TYR A 22 -13.77 -14.83 8.47
CA TYR A 22 -14.76 -15.16 9.50
C TYR A 22 -14.80 -16.66 9.78
N PHE A 23 -14.80 -17.04 11.07
CA PHE A 23 -14.80 -18.44 11.53
C PHE A 23 -15.88 -19.33 10.90
N PRO A 24 -17.17 -18.91 10.78
CA PRO A 24 -18.19 -19.78 10.20
C PRO A 24 -17.94 -20.17 8.74
N PHE A 25 -17.08 -19.44 8.02
CA PHE A 25 -16.82 -19.68 6.60
C PHE A 25 -15.42 -20.24 6.33
N MET A 26 -14.54 -20.33 7.34
CA MET A 26 -13.11 -20.64 7.17
C MET A 26 -12.88 -21.97 6.45
N PHE A 27 -13.73 -22.97 6.68
CA PHE A 27 -13.60 -24.32 6.12
C PHE A 27 -14.25 -24.50 4.73
N ILE A 28 -14.97 -23.48 4.23
CA ILE A 28 -15.65 -23.51 2.93
C ILE A 28 -15.09 -22.46 1.96
N GLY A 29 -13.83 -22.04 2.18
CA GLY A 29 -13.18 -21.05 1.33
C GLY A 29 -13.68 -19.62 1.55
N ALA A 30 -13.96 -19.24 2.81
CA ALA A 30 -14.43 -17.90 3.20
C ALA A 30 -13.81 -16.80 2.32
N PRO A 31 -14.62 -15.93 1.69
CA PRO A 31 -14.07 -14.74 1.08
C PRO A 31 -13.34 -13.91 2.14
N SER A 32 -12.11 -13.56 1.85
CA SER A 32 -11.32 -12.68 2.72
C SER A 32 -11.85 -11.26 2.57
N HIS A 33 -12.47 -10.73 3.63
CA HIS A 33 -13.12 -9.41 3.59
C HIS A 33 -12.17 -8.31 4.01
N TYR A 34 -12.23 -7.17 3.33
CA TYR A 34 -11.60 -5.94 3.83
C TYR A 34 -12.10 -5.65 5.25
N TYR A 35 -11.15 -5.39 6.16
CA TYR A 35 -11.46 -5.05 7.53
C TYR A 35 -11.15 -3.58 7.81
N ASP A 36 -9.88 -3.21 7.67
CA ASP A 36 -9.40 -1.86 7.94
C ASP A 36 -8.15 -1.57 7.10
N ALA A 37 -7.80 -0.29 6.96
CA ALA A 37 -6.55 0.15 6.37
C ALA A 37 -5.95 1.30 7.18
N ARG A 38 -4.62 1.33 7.26
CA ARG A 38 -3.87 2.40 7.88
C ARG A 38 -2.78 2.84 6.94
N GLU A 39 -2.43 4.10 7.05
CA GLU A 39 -1.41 4.74 6.23
C GLU A 39 -0.30 5.25 7.13
N ALA A 40 0.91 5.22 6.58
CA ALA A 40 2.10 5.83 7.14
C ALA A 40 2.88 6.46 5.99
N VAL A 41 3.73 7.42 6.32
CA VAL A 41 4.66 8.03 5.37
C VAL A 41 6.08 7.71 5.82
N THR A 42 6.97 7.43 4.88
CA THR A 42 8.38 7.18 5.21
C THR A 42 9.11 8.45 5.64
N ASP A 43 9.96 8.32 6.64
CA ASP A 43 10.88 9.37 7.10
C ASP A 43 12.10 9.54 6.17
N GLU A 44 13.00 10.45 6.55
CA GLU A 44 14.22 10.79 5.78
C GLU A 44 15.14 9.56 5.57
N GLU A 45 15.10 8.60 6.50
CA GLU A 45 15.84 7.35 6.44
C GLU A 45 15.06 6.25 5.68
N GLY A 46 13.87 6.56 5.17
CA GLY A 46 13.02 5.64 4.40
C GLY A 46 12.32 4.59 5.27
N TYR A 47 12.32 4.75 6.59
CA TYR A 47 11.61 3.89 7.52
C TYR A 47 10.17 4.34 7.70
N PHE A 48 9.31 3.39 8.08
CA PHE A 48 7.93 3.66 8.45
C PHE A 48 7.52 2.75 9.61
N THR A 49 6.58 3.23 10.41
CA THR A 49 5.93 2.40 11.43
C THR A 49 4.44 2.38 11.16
N LEU A 50 3.89 1.17 11.01
CA LEU A 50 2.46 0.99 10.86
C LEU A 50 1.90 0.31 12.11
N PRO A 51 1.03 0.98 12.89
CA PRO A 51 0.50 0.39 14.12
C PRO A 51 -0.42 -0.78 13.75
N GLY A 52 -0.07 -1.98 14.23
CA GLY A 52 -0.87 -3.18 14.04
C GLY A 52 -2.23 -3.09 14.72
N LEU A 53 -3.20 -3.90 14.27
CA LEU A 53 -4.53 -4.00 14.87
C LEU A 53 -4.59 -5.00 16.04
N GLY A 54 -3.45 -5.62 16.38
CA GLY A 54 -3.38 -6.67 17.40
C GLY A 54 -3.89 -8.02 16.89
N LEU A 55 -3.79 -9.04 17.75
CA LEU A 55 -4.34 -10.36 17.46
C LEU A 55 -5.86 -10.33 17.65
N TRP A 56 -6.60 -10.73 16.63
CA TRP A 56 -8.05 -10.80 16.68
C TRP A 56 -8.51 -12.19 16.26
N LEU A 57 -9.12 -12.91 17.20
CA LEU A 57 -9.55 -14.31 17.06
C LEU A 57 -11.07 -14.48 17.09
N TYR A 58 -11.84 -13.41 17.20
CA TYR A 58 -13.31 -13.47 17.14
C TYR A 58 -13.88 -12.16 16.58
N PRO A 59 -14.87 -12.19 15.67
CA PRO A 59 -15.57 -13.36 15.10
C PRO A 59 -14.83 -14.05 13.94
N GLY A 60 -13.57 -13.69 13.70
CA GLY A 60 -12.74 -14.22 12.62
C GLY A 60 -11.26 -14.11 12.95
N TYR A 61 -10.42 -14.66 12.08
CA TYR A 61 -8.98 -14.48 12.13
C TYR A 61 -8.58 -13.27 11.28
N LEU A 62 -7.96 -12.27 11.92
CA LEU A 62 -7.39 -11.13 11.22
C LEU A 62 -6.02 -11.52 10.64
N ASN A 63 -5.87 -11.43 9.33
CA ASN A 63 -4.61 -11.74 8.66
C ASN A 63 -3.54 -10.67 8.95
N SER A 64 -2.26 -11.02 8.79
CA SER A 64 -1.18 -10.04 8.74
C SER A 64 -1.47 -8.96 7.67
N PRO A 65 -1.07 -7.70 7.90
CA PRO A 65 -1.33 -6.64 6.95
C PRO A 65 -0.70 -6.96 5.60
N SER A 66 -1.45 -6.75 4.53
CA SER A 66 -0.89 -6.62 3.20
C SER A 66 -0.39 -5.19 3.04
N ILE A 67 0.85 -5.02 2.56
CA ILE A 67 1.48 -3.70 2.40
C ILE A 67 1.44 -3.30 0.92
N SER A 68 0.93 -2.10 0.66
CA SER A 68 1.03 -1.41 -0.62
C SER A 68 1.79 -0.10 -0.42
N VAL A 69 2.65 0.24 -1.38
CA VAL A 69 3.46 1.46 -1.32
C VAL A 69 3.27 2.29 -2.58
N TYR A 70 3.25 3.60 -2.41
CA TYR A 70 3.09 4.56 -3.49
C TYR A 70 4.06 5.72 -3.34
N LYS A 71 4.73 6.05 -4.44
CA LYS A 71 5.53 7.26 -4.61
C LYS A 71 5.37 7.71 -6.06
N LYS A 72 5.06 8.99 -6.27
CA LYS A 72 4.98 9.58 -7.60
C LYS A 72 6.31 9.39 -8.34
N GLY A 73 6.25 8.97 -9.60
CA GLY A 73 7.45 8.70 -10.39
C GLY A 73 8.11 7.34 -10.13
N TYR A 74 7.53 6.48 -9.28
CA TYR A 74 8.13 5.20 -8.92
C TYR A 74 7.19 4.00 -9.11
N LYS A 75 7.75 2.85 -9.44
CA LYS A 75 7.09 1.54 -9.54
C LYS A 75 7.58 0.63 -8.42
N ASN A 76 6.63 -0.02 -7.74
CA ASN A 76 6.93 -1.03 -6.73
C ASN A 76 7.38 -2.34 -7.41
N ARG A 77 8.52 -2.90 -7.00
CA ARG A 77 9.04 -4.21 -7.47
C ARG A 77 8.63 -5.40 -6.59
N GLY A 78 7.85 -5.16 -5.54
CA GLY A 78 7.44 -6.18 -4.58
C GLY A 78 8.37 -6.26 -3.36
N TRP A 79 7.97 -7.04 -2.36
CA TRP A 79 8.72 -7.20 -1.12
C TRP A 79 9.95 -8.09 -1.32
N ASP A 80 11.15 -7.56 -1.02
CA ASP A 80 12.39 -8.34 -0.94
C ASP A 80 12.52 -8.94 0.47
N LYS A 81 12.31 -10.26 0.57
CA LYS A 81 12.31 -10.98 1.85
C LYS A 81 13.69 -11.04 2.50
N ASP A 82 14.74 -11.14 1.70
CA ASP A 82 16.10 -11.35 2.19
C ASP A 82 16.64 -10.05 2.77
N LYS A 83 16.36 -8.93 2.11
CA LYS A 83 16.80 -7.59 2.53
C LYS A 83 15.80 -6.89 3.46
N ARG A 84 14.58 -7.41 3.59
CA ARG A 84 13.46 -6.81 4.35
C ARG A 84 13.16 -5.37 3.90
N VAL A 85 13.22 -5.12 2.61
CA VAL A 85 12.96 -3.80 2.01
C VAL A 85 11.93 -3.90 0.88
N ILE A 86 11.29 -2.78 0.58
CA ILE A 86 10.47 -2.62 -0.62
C ILE A 86 11.26 -1.76 -1.61
N PRO A 87 11.89 -2.36 -2.63
CA PRO A 87 12.55 -1.62 -3.68
C PRO A 87 11.54 -0.92 -4.60
N LEU A 88 11.77 0.38 -4.83
CA LEU A 88 11.04 1.21 -5.76
C LEU A 88 11.96 1.61 -6.90
N ARG A 89 11.58 1.32 -8.15
CA ARG A 89 12.33 1.77 -9.33
C ARG A 89 11.69 3.04 -9.87
N LYS A 90 12.49 4.01 -10.33
CA LYS A 90 11.97 5.15 -11.09
C LYS A 90 11.29 4.68 -12.37
N LEU A 91 10.16 5.28 -12.70
CA LEU A 91 9.48 5.07 -13.98
C LEU A 91 10.34 5.65 -15.10
N ASP A 92 10.31 5.00 -16.25
CA ASP A 92 10.79 5.60 -17.50
C ASP A 92 9.71 6.55 -18.08
N GLU A 93 10.09 7.30 -19.12
CA GLU A 93 9.22 8.31 -19.74
C GLU A 93 7.89 7.70 -20.22
N GLU A 94 7.93 6.53 -20.88
CA GLU A 94 6.73 5.87 -21.39
C GLU A 94 5.80 5.41 -20.25
N GLU A 95 6.34 4.77 -19.21
CA GLU A 95 5.57 4.35 -18.05
C GLU A 95 5.01 5.53 -17.26
N SER A 96 5.72 6.66 -17.23
CA SER A 96 5.27 7.88 -16.57
C SER A 96 4.04 8.47 -17.28
N ILE A 97 4.06 8.53 -18.61
CA ILE A 97 2.94 8.99 -19.45
C ILE A 97 1.74 8.03 -19.29
N TYR A 98 1.98 6.72 -19.31
CA TYR A 98 0.93 5.72 -19.13
C TYR A 98 0.22 5.85 -17.77
N ARG A 99 0.96 6.09 -16.68
CA ARG A 99 0.37 6.29 -15.35
C ARG A 99 -0.46 7.56 -15.25
N ILE A 100 -0.03 8.65 -15.85
CA ILE A 100 -0.82 9.90 -15.91
C ILE A 100 -2.16 9.64 -16.61
N ASN A 101 -2.17 8.82 -17.66
CA ASN A 101 -3.39 8.47 -18.39
C ASN A 101 -4.31 7.50 -17.63
N LEU A 102 -3.78 6.72 -16.68
CA LEU A 102 -4.55 5.81 -15.82
C LEU A 102 -5.32 6.51 -14.70
N ASP A 103 -4.92 7.74 -14.35
CA ASP A 103 -5.68 8.60 -13.43
C ASP A 103 -6.95 9.19 -14.08
N ILE A 104 -7.23 8.86 -15.35
CA ILE A 104 -8.52 9.08 -16.02
C ILE A 104 -9.49 7.97 -15.56
N PRO A 105 -10.67 8.31 -15.00
CA PRO A 105 -11.29 7.47 -13.98
C PRO A 105 -11.84 6.14 -14.50
N LEU A 106 -11.22 5.04 -14.06
CA LEU A 106 -11.78 3.69 -14.09
C LEU A 106 -13.04 3.62 -13.22
N SER A 107 -14.14 3.12 -13.79
CA SER A 107 -15.52 3.33 -13.34
C SER A 107 -15.94 2.63 -12.05
N ASP A 108 -15.13 1.79 -11.40
CA ASP A 108 -15.62 0.92 -10.31
C ASP A 108 -14.80 1.00 -9.01
N ASN A 109 -14.45 2.22 -8.55
CA ASN A 109 -13.65 2.40 -7.33
C ASN A 109 -13.98 3.66 -6.53
N HIS A 110 -15.26 3.83 -6.17
CA HIS A 110 -15.71 4.97 -5.34
C HIS A 110 -14.96 5.11 -3.99
N LYS A 111 -14.36 4.04 -3.47
CA LYS A 111 -13.56 4.11 -2.23
C LYS A 111 -12.12 4.55 -2.49
N ILE A 112 -11.43 3.95 -3.47
CA ILE A 112 -10.02 4.25 -3.75
C ILE A 112 -9.85 5.70 -4.24
N LYS A 113 -10.81 6.20 -5.02
CA LYS A 113 -10.76 7.57 -5.55
C LYS A 113 -10.82 8.64 -4.45
N ARG A 114 -11.56 8.37 -3.36
CA ARG A 114 -11.61 9.27 -2.19
C ARG A 114 -10.25 9.34 -1.49
N TYR A 115 -9.59 8.21 -1.30
CA TYR A 115 -8.29 8.14 -0.63
C TYR A 115 -7.17 8.85 -1.42
N LEU A 116 -7.15 8.69 -2.75
CA LEU A 116 -6.17 9.37 -3.60
C LEU A 116 -6.39 10.89 -3.63
N GLN A 117 -7.64 11.35 -3.62
CA GLN A 117 -7.97 12.78 -3.55
C GLN A 117 -7.55 13.43 -2.22
N GLU A 118 -7.62 12.70 -1.11
CA GLU A 118 -7.15 13.20 0.18
C GLU A 118 -5.61 13.33 0.19
N ILE A 119 -4.87 12.39 -0.41
CA ILE A 119 -3.39 12.46 -0.51
C ILE A 119 -2.92 13.67 -1.34
N ASP A 120 -3.54 13.94 -2.49
CA ASP A 120 -3.20 15.11 -3.32
C ASP A 120 -3.50 16.43 -2.60
N HIS A 121 -4.50 16.47 -1.72
CA HIS A 121 -4.82 17.66 -0.92
C HIS A 121 -3.76 17.97 0.15
N TYR A 122 -3.12 16.94 0.72
CA TYR A 122 -2.07 17.12 1.73
C TYR A 122 -0.68 17.42 1.15
N SER A 123 -0.44 17.16 -0.15
CA SER A 123 0.84 17.47 -0.81
C SER A 123 0.94 18.92 -1.35
N LEU A 124 -0.07 19.76 -1.14
CA LEU A 124 -0.16 21.14 -1.64
C LEU A 124 -0.14 22.22 -0.53
N LYS A 125 0.32 21.90 0.67
CA LYS A 125 0.54 22.88 1.75
C LYS A 125 1.99 22.97 2.18
#